data_AF-A0A0Q5CTA9-F1
#
_entry.id   AF-A0A0Q5CTA9-F1
#
_cell.length_a   1.000
_cell.length_b   1.000
_cell.length_c   1.000
_cell.angle_alpha   90.00
_cell.angle_beta   90.00
_cell.angle_gamma   90.00
#
_symmetry.space_group_name_H-M   'P 1'
#
loop_
_entity.id
_entity.type
_entity.pdbx_description
1 polymer ?
#
loop_
_entity_poly.entity_id
_entity_poly.type
_entity_poly.pdbx_seq_one_letter_code
_entity_poly.pdbx_strand_id
1 'polypeptide(L)'
;MSKEILLTSLGLSRATISRKEKDAIVLSSDESERVLGVENLIAMVQTMVEESGDPTGFDAARWVSEWLTEPLPALGGETPASYMDTFEGQKLVAGLLAMSQSGAYA
;
A
#
# COMPACT_ATOMS: atom_id res chain seq x y z
N MET A 1 2.58 -0.95 -10.41
CA MET A 1 3.30 0.29 -10.03
C MET A 1 4.81 0.08 -10.11
N SER A 2 5.59 1.09 -10.48
CA SER A 2 7.07 1.00 -10.46
C SER A 2 7.64 1.26 -9.06
N LYS A 3 8.88 0.80 -8.79
CA LYS A 3 9.61 1.10 -7.53
C LYS A 3 9.66 2.61 -7.24
N GLU A 4 9.80 3.44 -8.27
CA GLU A 4 9.91 4.90 -8.11
C GLU A 4 8.59 5.54 -7.66
N ILE A 5 7.47 5.11 -8.24
CA ILE A 5 6.15 5.59 -7.84
C ILE A 5 5.85 5.15 -6.39
N LEU A 6 6.21 3.92 -6.03
CA LEU A 6 6.05 3.41 -4.66
C LEU A 6 6.87 4.22 -3.65
N LEU A 7 8.14 4.51 -3.95
CA LEU A 7 8.96 5.33 -3.06
C LEU A 7 8.36 6.72 -2.90
N THR A 8 7.88 7.31 -3.99
CA THR A 8 7.27 8.64 -3.97
C THR A 8 5.97 8.66 -3.15
N SER A 9 5.08 7.67 -3.32
CA SER A 9 3.83 7.57 -2.57
C SER A 9 4.04 7.35 -1.07
N LEU A 10 5.16 6.74 -0.69
CA LEU A 10 5.57 6.60 0.71
C LEU A 10 6.29 7.83 1.24
N GLY A 11 6.46 8.91 0.46
CA GLY A 11 7.24 10.08 0.88
C GLY A 11 8.73 9.75 1.08
N LEU A 12 9.25 8.75 0.36
CA LEU A 12 10.64 8.30 0.40
C LEU A 12 11.39 8.82 -0.83
N SER A 13 12.45 9.59 -0.60
CA SER A 13 13.32 10.05 -1.69
C SER A 13 14.09 8.87 -2.27
N ARG A 14 13.97 8.65 -3.59
CA ARG A 14 14.77 7.66 -4.34
C ARG A 14 16.27 7.81 -4.06
N ALA A 15 16.78 9.04 -4.05
CA ALA A 15 18.19 9.30 -3.80
C ALA A 15 18.62 8.88 -2.38
N THR A 16 17.78 9.17 -1.37
CA THR A 16 18.03 8.76 0.01
C THR A 16 18.01 7.24 0.16
N ILE A 17 17.01 6.57 -0.43
CA ILE A 17 16.89 5.11 -0.37
C ILE A 17 18.06 4.44 -1.09
N SER A 18 18.44 4.89 -2.29
CA SER A 18 19.58 4.34 -3.01
C SER A 18 20.90 4.53 -2.26
N ARG A 19 21.09 5.66 -1.57
CA ARG A 19 22.24 5.87 -0.70
C ARG A 19 22.22 4.90 0.49
N LYS A 20 21.08 4.78 1.18
CA LYS A 20 20.94 3.86 2.32
C LYS A 20 21.19 2.41 1.92
N GLU A 21 20.68 1.98 0.77
CA GLU A 21 20.93 0.66 0.18
C GLU A 21 22.43 0.42 -0.08
N LYS A 22 23.11 1.38 -0.73
CA LYS A 22 24.55 1.30 -1.01
C LYS A 22 25.41 1.20 0.26
N ASP A 23 25.05 1.97 1.27
CA ASP A 23 25.82 2.11 2.51
C ASP A 23 25.38 1.11 3.59
N ALA A 24 24.47 0.18 3.26
CA ALA A 24 23.86 -0.77 4.20
C ALA A 24 23.25 -0.10 5.46
N ILE A 25 22.69 1.10 5.28
CA ILE A 25 22.03 1.86 6.33
C ILE A 25 20.57 1.43 6.39
N VAL A 26 20.11 1.08 7.58
CA VAL A 26 18.70 0.75 7.83
C VAL A 26 17.78 1.95 7.64
N LEU A 27 16.53 1.69 7.30
CA LEU A 27 15.49 2.72 7.30
C LEU A 27 15.29 3.29 8.70
N SER A 28 14.86 4.54 8.81
CA SER A 28 14.40 5.07 10.10
C SER A 28 13.11 4.39 10.54
N SER A 29 12.68 4.61 11.79
CA SER A 29 11.38 4.09 12.26
C SER A 29 10.25 4.53 11.33
N ASP A 30 10.12 5.83 11.10
CA ASP A 30 9.05 6.39 10.27
C ASP A 30 9.08 5.91 8.81
N GLU A 31 10.26 5.69 8.23
CA GLU A 31 10.37 5.09 6.90
C GLU A 31 9.98 3.61 6.90
N SER A 32 10.40 2.87 7.93
CA SER A 32 10.07 1.45 8.09
C SER A 32 8.57 1.26 8.31
N GLU A 33 7.95 2.06 9.16
CA GLU A 33 6.50 2.07 9.40
C GLU A 33 5.73 2.26 8.11
N ARG A 34 6.15 3.22 7.26
CA ARG A 34 5.49 3.46 5.99
C ARG A 34 5.59 2.26 5.03
N VAL A 35 6.75 1.59 4.99
CA VAL A 35 6.93 0.36 4.21
C VAL A 35 6.07 -0.78 4.77
N LEU A 36 6.04 -0.94 6.10
CA LEU A 36 5.20 -1.96 6.76
C LEU A 36 3.71 -1.75 6.52
N GLY A 37 3.26 -0.50 6.34
CA GLY A 37 1.88 -0.23 5.94
C GLY A 37 1.50 -0.84 4.59
N VAL A 38 2.42 -0.87 3.61
CA VAL A 38 2.18 -1.52 2.31
C VAL A 38 2.10 -3.04 2.48
N GLU A 39 3.05 -3.62 3.24
CA GLU A 39 3.04 -5.05 3.56
C GLU A 39 1.74 -5.46 4.27
N ASN A 40 1.23 -4.62 5.17
CA ASN A 40 -0.05 -4.85 5.83
C ASN A 40 -1.23 -4.87 4.84
N LEU A 41 -1.27 -3.95 3.86
CA LEU A 41 -2.30 -3.99 2.81
C LEU A 41 -2.23 -5.28 1.98
N ILE A 42 -1.02 -5.73 1.64
CA ILE A 42 -0.82 -6.99 0.90
C ILE A 42 -1.33 -8.17 1.72
N ALA A 43 -0.98 -8.23 3.01
CA ALA A 43 -1.45 -9.27 3.92
C ALA A 43 -2.98 -9.25 4.08
N MET A 44 -3.59 -8.06 4.15
CA MET A 44 -5.05 -7.91 4.19
C MET A 44 -5.70 -8.49 2.93
N VAL A 45 -5.24 -8.11 1.73
CA VAL A 45 -5.81 -8.64 0.47
C VAL A 45 -5.62 -10.16 0.37
N GLN A 46 -4.45 -10.67 0.74
CA GLN A 46 -4.20 -12.11 0.75
C GLN A 46 -5.20 -12.83 1.65
N THR A 47 -5.40 -12.33 2.88
CA THR A 47 -6.39 -12.87 3.83
C THR A 47 -7.80 -12.82 3.26
N MET A 48 -8.20 -11.70 2.64
CA MET A 48 -9.53 -11.54 2.04
C MET A 48 -9.82 -12.59 0.97
N VAL A 49 -8.82 -12.91 0.14
CA VAL A 49 -8.95 -13.89 -0.95
C VAL A 49 -8.99 -15.31 -0.40
N GLU A 50 -8.12 -15.61 0.58
CA GLU A 50 -8.12 -16.90 1.28
C GLU A 50 -9.46 -17.20 1.97
N GLU A 51 -10.08 -16.17 2.57
CA GLU A 51 -11.40 -16.29 3.21
C GLU A 51 -12.55 -16.42 2.20
N SER A 52 -12.37 -15.93 0.97
CA SER A 52 -13.43 -15.84 -0.04
C SER A 52 -13.42 -16.98 -1.07
N GLY A 53 -12.40 -17.84 -1.10
CA GLY A 53 -12.34 -18.93 -2.07
C GLY A 53 -10.97 -19.59 -2.24
N ASP A 54 -10.56 -19.76 -3.50
CA ASP A 54 -9.27 -20.37 -3.87
C ASP A 54 -8.25 -19.28 -4.23
N PRO A 55 -7.17 -19.09 -3.43
CA PRO A 55 -6.13 -18.10 -3.71
C PRO A 55 -5.17 -18.53 -4.83
N THR A 56 -5.31 -19.73 -5.40
CA THR A 56 -4.36 -20.28 -6.37
C THR A 56 -4.19 -19.36 -7.58
N GLY A 57 -2.95 -18.87 -7.76
CA GLY A 57 -2.58 -17.98 -8.87
C GLY A 57 -2.90 -16.50 -8.65
N PHE A 58 -3.47 -16.13 -7.51
CA PHE A 58 -3.67 -14.73 -7.14
C PHE A 58 -2.38 -14.10 -6.60
N ASP A 59 -2.03 -12.92 -7.09
CA ASP A 59 -0.85 -12.13 -6.67
C ASP A 59 -1.34 -10.89 -5.92
N ALA A 60 -1.43 -10.99 -4.59
CA ALA A 60 -1.93 -9.92 -3.73
C ALA A 60 -1.06 -8.66 -3.82
N ALA A 61 0.27 -8.82 -3.95
CA ALA A 61 1.17 -7.69 -4.09
C ALA A 61 0.93 -6.92 -5.40
N ARG A 62 0.71 -7.64 -6.51
CA ARG A 62 0.34 -7.04 -7.79
C ARG A 62 -1.03 -6.36 -7.72
N TRP A 63 -2.01 -7.01 -7.13
CA TRP A 63 -3.36 -6.44 -7.00
C TRP A 63 -3.34 -5.15 -6.17
N VAL A 64 -2.67 -5.15 -5.01
CA VAL A 64 -2.52 -3.93 -4.17
C VAL A 64 -1.77 -2.85 -4.96
N SER A 65 -0.73 -3.23 -5.69
CA SER A 65 0.02 -2.30 -6.51
C SER A 65 -0.83 -1.62 -7.60
N GLU A 66 -1.84 -2.30 -8.14
CA GLU A 66 -2.76 -1.75 -9.14
C GLU A 66 -3.81 -0.89 -8.45
N TRP A 67 -4.47 -1.43 -7.42
CA TRP A 67 -5.49 -0.74 -6.63
C TRP A 67 -5.02 0.58 -6.02
N LEU A 68 -3.77 0.64 -5.54
CA LEU A 68 -3.19 1.88 -5.00
C LEU A 68 -3.13 3.02 -6.03
N THR A 69 -3.17 2.71 -7.33
CA THR A 69 -3.14 3.69 -8.43
C THR A 69 -4.51 3.99 -9.03
N GLU A 70 -5.57 3.30 -8.58
CA GLU A 70 -6.92 3.52 -9.06
C GLU A 70 -7.59 4.68 -8.32
N PRO A 71 -8.13 5.68 -9.03
CA PRO A 71 -8.94 6.73 -8.42
C PRO A 71 -10.17 6.15 -7.70
N LEU A 72 -10.36 6.50 -6.42
CA LEU A 72 -11.52 6.06 -5.65
C LEU A 72 -12.52 7.21 -5.46
N PRO A 73 -13.83 7.00 -5.74
CA PRO A 73 -14.87 8.00 -5.43
C PRO A 73 -14.91 8.38 -3.95
N ALA A 74 -14.64 7.44 -3.05
CA ALA A 74 -14.57 7.66 -1.60
C ALA A 74 -13.43 8.63 -1.18
N LEU A 75 -12.42 8.80 -2.04
CA LEU A 75 -11.32 9.75 -1.88
C LEU A 75 -11.50 11.00 -2.75
N GLY A 76 -12.73 11.28 -3.22
CA GLY A 76 -12.98 12.42 -4.11
C GLY A 76 -12.32 12.29 -5.48
N GLY A 77 -12.01 11.07 -5.93
CA GLY A 77 -11.31 10.81 -7.19
C GLY A 77 -9.78 10.82 -7.07
N GLU A 78 -9.23 10.90 -5.86
CA GLU A 78 -7.80 10.65 -5.63
C GLU A 78 -7.50 9.15 -5.52
N THR A 79 -6.22 8.82 -5.66
CA THR A 79 -5.72 7.45 -5.54
C THR A 79 -5.34 7.12 -4.10
N PRO A 80 -5.50 5.88 -3.61
CA PRO A 80 -5.02 5.49 -2.28
C PRO A 80 -3.53 5.78 -2.05
N ALA A 81 -2.70 5.65 -3.09
CA ALA A 81 -1.27 5.98 -3.02
C ALA A 81 -0.99 7.41 -2.52
N SER A 82 -1.89 8.37 -2.78
CA SER A 82 -1.73 9.77 -2.35
C SER A 82 -1.75 9.95 -0.82
N TYR A 83 -2.18 8.94 -0.07
CA TYR A 83 -2.33 8.97 1.39
C TYR A 83 -1.28 8.11 2.10
N MET A 84 -0.39 7.44 1.37
CA MET A 84 0.52 6.43 1.93
C MET A 84 1.78 7.01 2.59
N ASP A 85 1.99 8.32 2.54
CA ASP A 85 3.15 9.02 3.09
C ASP A 85 3.02 9.34 4.59
N THR A 86 1.85 9.10 5.18
CA THR A 86 1.57 9.32 6.60
C THR A 86 0.89 8.10 7.23
N PHE A 87 1.14 7.89 8.52
CA PHE A 87 0.52 6.80 9.27
C PHE A 87 -1.01 6.88 9.29
N GLU A 88 -1.57 8.08 9.47
CA GLU A 88 -3.03 8.26 9.47
C GLU A 88 -3.65 8.05 8.09
N GLY A 89 -2.96 8.44 7.01
CA GLY A 89 -3.40 8.13 5.67
C GLY A 89 -3.35 6.63 5.36
N GLN A 90 -2.32 5.91 5.82
CA GLN A 90 -2.26 4.45 5.69
C GLN A 90 -3.40 3.74 6.43
N LYS A 91 -3.76 4.21 7.63
CA LYS A 91 -4.94 3.69 8.36
C LYS A 91 -6.24 3.93 7.58
N LEU A 92 -6.40 5.11 7.00
CA LEU A 92 -7.56 5.44 6.19
C LEU A 92 -7.66 4.51 4.96
N VAL A 93 -6.55 4.29 4.26
CA VAL A 93 -6.47 3.37 3.11
C VAL A 93 -6.78 1.93 3.53
N ALA A 94 -6.23 1.45 4.64
CA ALA A 94 -6.54 0.12 5.18
C ALA A 94 -8.03 -0.02 5.55
N GLY A 95 -8.63 1.03 6.13
CA GLY A 95 -10.06 1.05 6.41
C GLY A 95 -10.91 0.96 5.15
N LEU A 96 -10.56 1.70 4.09
CA LEU A 96 -11.24 1.61 2.79
C LEU A 96 -11.15 0.20 2.20
N LEU A 97 -9.97 -0.41 2.27
CA LEU A 97 -9.77 -1.78 1.80
C LEU A 97 -10.66 -2.77 2.57
N ALA A 98 -10.71 -2.66 3.91
CA ALA A 98 -11.57 -3.51 4.74
C ALA A 98 -13.06 -3.36 4.40
N MET A 99 -13.53 -2.13 4.15
CA MET A 99 -14.94 -1.87 3.80
C MET A 99 -15.31 -2.42 2.41
N SER A 100 -14.33 -2.55 1.50
CA SER A 100 -14.54 -3.17 0.18
C SER A 100 -14.84 -4.68 0.29
N GLN A 101 -14.19 -5.39 1.23
CA GLN A 101 -14.45 -6.81 1.50
C GLN A 101 -15.87 -7.04 2.02
N SER A 102 -16.35 -6.18 2.91
CA SER A 102 -17.68 -6.34 3.51
C SER A 102 -18.83 -5.93 2.58
N GLY A 103 -18.53 -5.47 1.36
CA GLY A 103 -19.54 -4.91 0.44
C GLY A 103 -20.18 -3.63 0.97
N ALA A 104 -19.52 -2.92 1.90
CA ALA A 104 -20.08 -1.74 2.57
C ALA A 104 -19.94 -0.46 1.73
N TYR A 105 -19.41 -0.56 0.50
CA TYR A 105 -19.41 0.52 -0.49
C TYR A 105 -20.12 0.08 -1.78
N ALA A 106 -21.20 0.79 -2.09
CA ALA A 106 -21.83 0.93 -3.40
C ALA A 106 -21.94 2.42 -3.72
#